data_AF-A0A7W1ZU13-F1
#
_entry.id   AF-A0A7W1ZU13-F1
#
_cell.length_a   1.000
_cell.length_b   1.000
_cell.length_c   1.000
_cell.angle_alpha   90.00
_cell.angle_beta   90.00
_cell.angle_gamma   90.00
#
_symmetry.space_group_name_H-M   'P 1'
#
loop_
_entity.id
_entity.type
_entity.pdbx_description
1 polymer ?
#
loop_
_entity_poly.entity_id
_entity_poly.type
_entity_poly.pdbx_seq_one_letter_code
_entity_poly.pdbx_strand_id
1 'polypeptide(L)' 'MTITTDLKVEVSKRIKEEFENGKEYYRFHGNDLYNLANKLIDKPESRFVEWHNENVFKC' A
#
# COMPACT_ATOMS: atom_id res chain seq x y z
N MET A 1 -1.33 3.58 -5.45
CA MET A 1 -0.58 2.71 -4.52
C MET A 1 -1.33 2.69 -3.21
N THR A 2 -1.35 1.57 -2.50
CA THR A 2 -1.95 1.44 -1.17
C THR A 2 -1.18 0.44 -0.32
N ILE A 3 -1.70 0.07 0.84
CA ILE A 3 -1.13 -0.98 1.71
C ILE A 3 -2.16 -2.08 1.96
N THR A 4 -1.70 -3.32 2.14
CA THR A 4 -2.56 -4.43 2.55
C THR A 4 -2.86 -4.38 4.04
N THR A 5 -3.84 -5.16 4.50
CA THR A 5 -4.12 -5.36 5.93
C THR A 5 -2.93 -5.97 6.69
N ASP A 6 -2.04 -6.65 5.98
CA ASP A 6 -0.75 -7.16 6.49
C ASP A 6 0.37 -6.09 6.47
N LEU A 7 0.04 -4.84 6.18
CA LEU A 7 0.97 -3.70 6.16
C LEU A 7 2.08 -3.84 5.10
N LYS A 8 1.75 -4.49 3.98
CA LYS A 8 2.62 -4.59 2.79
C LYS A 8 2.21 -3.59 1.74
N VAL A 9 3.17 -3.14 0.93
CA VAL A 9 2.89 -2.16 -0.14
C VAL A 9 2.22 -2.83 -1.34
N GLU A 10 1.09 -2.27 -1.77
CA GLU A 10 0.31 -2.73 -2.92
C GLU A 10 0.35 -1.67 -4.04
N VAL A 11 0.84 -2.04 -5.22
CA VAL A 11 0.99 -1.11 -6.36
C VAL A 11 0.08 -1.58 -7.49
N SER A 12 -0.86 -0.72 -7.90
CA SER A 12 -1.78 -1.05 -8.99
C SER A 12 -1.07 -1.04 -10.34
N LYS A 13 -1.63 -1.78 -11.31
CA LYS A 13 -1.16 -1.78 -12.71
C LYS A 13 -1.31 -0.41 -13.38
N ARG A 14 -2.33 0.37 -13.01
CA ARG A 14 -2.53 1.75 -13.47
C ARG A 14 -1.33 2.66 -13.23
N ILE A 15 -0.60 2.51 -12.13
CA ILE A 15 0.60 3.34 -11.87
C ILE A 15 1.67 3.15 -12.96
N LYS A 16 1.78 1.95 -13.52
CA LYS A 16 2.72 1.67 -14.62
C LYS A 16 2.31 2.35 -15.92
N GLU A 17 1.01 2.51 -16.13
CA GLU A 17 0.44 3.08 -17.37
C GLU A 17 0.37 4.61 -17.29
N GLU A 18 0.09 5.17 -16.11
CA GLU A 18 -0.08 6.62 -15.91
C GLU A 18 1.22 7.36 -15.59
N PHE A 19 2.26 6.66 -15.10
CA PHE A 19 3.52 7.27 -14.72
C PHE A 19 4.68 6.64 -15.52
N GLU A 20 5.48 7.47 -16.21
CA GLU A 20 6.69 7.01 -16.92
C GLU A 20 7.66 6.25 -16.00
N ASN A 21 7.69 6.62 -14.72
CA ASN A 21 8.48 5.96 -13.67
C ASN A 21 7.71 4.86 -12.92
N GLY A 22 6.54 4.44 -13.38
CA GLY A 22 5.67 3.49 -12.70
C GLY A 22 6.34 2.12 -12.43
N LYS A 23 7.35 1.76 -13.23
CA LYS A 23 8.19 0.57 -13.04
C LYS A 23 9.03 0.61 -11.75
N GLU A 24 9.47 1.78 -11.32
CA GLU A 24 10.24 1.94 -10.07
C GLU A 24 9.38 1.60 -8.86
N TYR A 25 8.10 1.97 -8.88
CA TYR A 25 7.17 1.70 -7.78
C TYR A 25 6.89 0.21 -7.60
N TYR A 26 6.89 -0.58 -8.68
CA TYR A 26 6.75 -2.04 -8.60
C TYR A 26 7.85 -2.73 -7.79
N ARG A 27 9.01 -2.10 -7.63
CA ARG A 27 10.11 -2.63 -6.82
C ARG A 27 9.74 -2.68 -5.33
N PHE A 28 8.76 -1.87 -4.92
CA PHE A 28 8.23 -1.84 -3.56
C PHE A 28 7.02 -2.75 -3.37
N HIS A 29 6.39 -3.25 -4.43
CA HIS A 29 5.20 -4.08 -4.32
C HIS A 29 5.50 -5.39 -3.58
N GLY A 30 4.70 -5.68 -2.56
CA GLY A 30 4.85 -6.85 -1.69
C GLY A 30 5.90 -6.69 -0.58
N ASN A 31 6.66 -5.59 -0.56
CA ASN A 31 7.60 -5.31 0.52
C ASN A 31 6.88 -4.81 1.77
N ASP A 32 7.49 -5.09 2.92
CA ASP A 32 7.07 -4.55 4.20
C ASP A 32 7.36 -3.04 4.27
N LEU A 33 6.56 -2.32 5.06
CA LEU A 33 6.79 -0.91 5.33
C LEU A 33 8.06 -0.73 6.18
N TYR A 34 9.06 -0.04 5.62
CA TYR A 34 10.34 0.22 6.29
C TYR A 34 10.23 1.02 7.60
N ASN A 35 9.18 1.81 7.77
CA ASN A 35 8.93 2.63 8.98
C ASN A 35 7.62 2.20 9.67
N LEU A 36 7.52 0.92 10.01
CA LEU A 36 6.43 0.43 10.86
C LEU A 36 6.67 0.80 12.32
N ALA A 37 5.64 1.34 12.97
CA ALA A 37 5.69 1.59 14.40
C ALA A 37 5.88 0.25 15.15
N ASN A 38 6.78 0.25 16.13
CA ASN A 38 7.08 -0.94 16.94
C ASN A 38 5.91 -1.32 17.86
N LYS A 39 5.14 -0.33 18.32
CA LYS A 39 3.98 -0.54 19.19
C LYS A 39 2.74 -0.81 18.33
N LEU A 40 1.97 -1.83 18.72
CA LEU A 40 0.71 -2.20 18.06
C LEU A 40 -0.32 -1.07 18.06
N ILE A 41 -0.38 -0.26 19.13
CA ILE A 41 -1.35 0.85 19.23
C ILE A 41 -1.08 1.99 18.25
N ASP A 42 0.15 2.10 17.77
CA ASP A 42 0.57 3.12 16.81
C ASP A 42 0.46 2.60 15.35
N LYS A 43 0.11 1.33 15.17
CA LYS A 43 -0.13 0.76 13.84
C LYS A 43 -1.55 1.10 13.39
N PRO A 44 -1.75 1.34 12.08
CA PRO A 44 -3.10 1.51 11.56
C PRO A 44 -3.89 0.22 11.80
N GLU A 45 -5.10 0.34 12.35
CA GLU A 45 -5.98 -0.82 12.49
C GLU A 45 -6.41 -1.32 11.12
N SER A 46 -6.50 -2.65 10.98
CA SER A 46 -6.81 -3.34 9.74
C SER A 46 -8.10 -2.84 9.08
N ARG A 47 -9.12 -2.49 9.86
CA ARG A 47 -10.41 -1.98 9.35
C ARG A 47 -10.30 -0.67 8.58
N PHE A 48 -9.37 0.21 8.95
CA PHE A 48 -9.18 1.48 8.25
C PHE A 48 -8.46 1.27 6.93
N VAL A 49 -7.51 0.34 6.91
CA VAL A 49 -6.81 -0.09 5.69
C VAL A 49 -7.78 -0.75 4.72
N GLU A 50 -8.63 -1.66 5.22
CA GLU A 50 -9.66 -2.34 4.44
C GLU A 50 -10.65 -1.35 3.83
N TRP A 51 -11.21 -0.44 4.63
CA TRP A 51 -12.10 0.60 4.12
C TRP A 51 -11.42 1.45 3.03
N HIS A 52 -10.17 1.86 3.24
CA HIS A 52 -9.42 2.62 2.23
C HIS A 52 -9.22 1.81 0.94
N ASN A 53 -8.88 0.53 1.06
CA ASN A 53 -8.67 -0.37 -0.07
C ASN A 53 -9.94 -0.58 -0.90
N GLU A 54 -11.11 -0.59 -0.27
CA GLU A 54 -12.39 -0.77 -0.95
C GLU A 54 -12.99 0.54 -1.50
N ASN A 55 -12.84 1.65 -0.77
CA ASN A 55 -13.59 2.88 -1.05
C ASN A 55 -12.77 3.95 -1.78
N VAL A 56 -11.46 4.01 -1.50
CA VAL A 56 -10.57 5.06 -2.02
C VAL A 56 -9.64 4.50 -3.10
N PHE A 57 -9.05 3.33 -2.84
CA PHE A 57 -8.12 2.71 -3.78
C PHE A 57 -8.86 2.02 -4.92
N LYS A 58 -8.89 2.69 -6.09
CA LYS A 58 -9.50 2.14 -7.31
C LYS A 58 -8.41 1.54 -8.20
N CYS A 59 -8.20 0.23 -8.08
CA CYS A 59 -7.36 -0.53 -9.02
C CYS A 59 -7.98 -0.63 -10.40
#